data_AF-A0A1G0HTN5-F1
#
_entry.id   AF-A0A1G0HTN5-F1
#
_cell.length_a   1.000
_cell.length_b   1.000
_cell.length_c   1.000
_cell.angle_alpha   90.00
_cell.angle_beta   90.00
_cell.angle_gamma   90.00
#
_symmetry.space_group_name_H-M   'P 1'
#
loop_
_entity.id
_entity.type
_entity.pdbx_description
1 polymer ?
#
loop_
_entity_poly.entity_id
_entity_poly.type
_entity_poly.pdbx_seq_one_letter_code
_entity_poly.pdbx_strand_id
1 'polypeptide(L)'
;MLTRAQMTLVILVVALLVSALGIIYTTQETRRLHATLQHNFIDRDRMHVQWGQLLLERGVWTMQARIQHIAEEQLGMMVPDHKSVVIIRE
;
A
#
# COMPACT_ATOMS: atom_id res chain seq x y z
N MET A 1 -7.45 61.20 -22.79
CA MET A 1 -8.76 60.59 -22.52
C MET A 1 -8.66 59.12 -22.89
N LEU A 2 -8.62 58.19 -21.92
CA LEU A 2 -8.60 56.77 -22.24
C LEU A 2 -9.94 56.38 -22.88
N THR A 3 -9.88 55.79 -24.06
CA THR A 3 -11.07 55.33 -24.79
C THR A 3 -11.71 54.16 -24.06
N ARG A 4 -13.04 54.00 -24.17
CA ARG A 4 -13.80 52.92 -23.52
C ARG A 4 -13.20 51.53 -23.76
N ALA A 5 -12.61 51.31 -24.94
CA ALA A 5 -11.92 50.08 -25.31
C ALA A 5 -10.64 49.81 -24.49
N GLN A 6 -9.89 50.84 -24.11
CA GLN A 6 -8.70 50.68 -23.27
C GLN A 6 -9.08 50.27 -21.84
N MET A 7 -10.19 50.82 -21.32
CA MET A 7 -10.70 50.44 -20.00
C MET A 7 -11.17 48.98 -19.95
N THR A 8 -11.87 48.51 -20.98
CA THR A 8 -12.27 47.10 -21.07
C THR A 8 -11.08 46.15 -21.14
N LEU A 9 -10.00 46.55 -21.85
CA LEU A 9 -8.80 45.72 -22.00
C LEU A 9 -8.05 45.60 -20.66
N VAL A 10 -7.92 46.70 -19.91
CA VAL A 10 -7.32 46.68 -18.57
C VAL A 10 -8.10 45.77 -17.63
N ILE A 11 -9.44 45.84 -17.63
CA ILE A 11 -10.28 44.97 -16.80
C ILE A 11 -10.06 43.49 -17.16
N LEU A 12 -10.00 43.17 -18.45
CA LEU A 12 -9.77 41.80 -18.92
C LEU A 12 -8.41 41.26 -18.48
N VAL A 13 -7.36 42.08 -18.56
CA VAL A 13 -6.01 41.73 -18.12
C VAL A 13 -5.99 41.48 -16.61
N VAL A 14 -6.63 42.35 -15.82
CA VAL A 14 -6.72 42.17 -14.37
C VAL A 14 -7.48 40.89 -14.03
N ALA A 15 -8.61 40.63 -14.69
CA ALA A 15 -9.38 39.40 -14.48
C ALA A 15 -8.56 38.13 -14.80
N LEU A 16 -7.76 38.18 -15.87
CA LEU A 16 -6.87 37.08 -16.25
C LEU A 16 -5.78 36.84 -15.19
N LEU A 17 -5.16 37.90 -14.68
CA LEU A 17 -4.13 37.80 -13.63
C LEU A 17 -4.71 37.24 -12.33
N VAL A 18 -5.90 37.70 -11.92
CA VAL A 18 -6.60 37.17 -10.74
C VAL A 18 -6.91 35.69 -10.91
N SER A 19 -7.39 35.28 -12.08
CA SER A 19 -7.66 33.87 -12.39
C SER A 19 -6.38 33.02 -12.33
N ALA A 20 -5.29 33.50 -12.92
CA ALA A 20 -4.00 32.81 -12.91
C ALA A 20 -3.45 32.62 -11.48
N LEU A 21 -3.50 33.68 -10.66
CA LEU A 21 -3.11 33.61 -9.24
C LEU A 21 -4.02 32.67 -8.44
N GLY A 22 -5.33 32.68 -8.72
CA GLY A 22 -6.28 31.75 -8.13
C GLY A 22 -5.93 30.29 -8.41
N ILE A 23 -5.59 29.96 -9.66
CA ILE A 23 -5.16 28.61 -10.07
C ILE A 23 -3.86 28.19 -9.37
N ILE A 24 -2.90 29.10 -9.26
CA ILE A 24 -1.63 28.82 -8.57
C ILE A 24 -1.89 28.52 -7.09
N TYR A 25 -2.73 29.33 -6.45
CA TYR A 25 -3.07 29.16 -5.04
C TYR A 25 -3.78 27.83 -4.79
N THR A 26 -4.81 27.50 -5.58
CA THR A 26 -5.54 26.24 -5.45
C THR A 26 -4.64 25.04 -5.71
N THR A 27 -3.73 25.12 -6.69
CA THR A 27 -2.77 24.04 -6.98
C THR A 27 -1.78 23.83 -5.83
N GLN A 28 -1.29 24.90 -5.22
CA GLN A 28 -0.36 24.82 -4.10
C GLN A 28 -1.02 24.21 -2.86
N GLU A 29 -2.25 24.60 -2.58
CA GLU A 29 -3.04 24.04 -1.46
C GLU A 29 -3.39 22.57 -1.69
N THR A 30 -3.75 22.23 -2.93
CA THR A 30 -3.99 20.83 -3.35
C THR A 30 -2.76 19.97 -3.11
N ARG A 31 -1.56 20.44 -3.50
CA ARG A 31 -0.30 19.71 -3.25
C ARG A 31 -0.01 19.51 -1.76
N ARG A 32 -0.31 20.49 -0.91
CA ARG A 32 -0.14 20.37 0.55
C ARG A 32 -1.11 19.37 1.16
N LEU A 33 -2.39 19.41 0.78
CA LEU A 33 -3.41 18.49 1.29
C LEU A 33 -3.12 17.03 0.87
N HIS A 34 -2.66 16.82 -0.36
CA HIS A 34 -2.29 15.49 -0.84
C HIS A 34 -1.06 14.90 -0.13
N ALA A 35 -0.08 15.71 0.26
CA ALA A 35 1.09 15.24 0.99
C ALA A 35 0.72 14.62 2.36
N THR A 36 -0.21 15.26 3.09
CA THR A 36 -0.69 14.76 4.39
C THR A 36 -1.49 13.45 4.24
N LEU A 37 -2.29 13.34 3.18
CA LEU A 37 -3.01 12.10 2.87
C LEU A 37 -2.03 10.97 2.52
N GLN A 38 -1.02 11.25 1.68
CA GLN A 38 0.01 10.28 1.31
C GLN A 38 0.77 9.72 2.52
N HIS A 39 1.05 10.54 3.53
CA HIS A 39 1.74 10.08 4.74
C HIS A 39 0.93 9.01 5.49
N ASN A 40 -0.37 9.24 5.70
CA ASN A 40 -1.26 8.26 6.35
C ASN A 40 -1.40 6.96 5.55
N PHE A 41 -1.35 7.03 4.22
CA PHE A 41 -1.36 5.83 3.37
C PHE A 41 -0.08 5.01 3.52
N ILE A 42 1.09 5.65 3.60
CA ILE A 42 2.38 4.96 3.77
C ILE A 42 2.41 4.16 5.08
N ASP A 43 1.92 4.73 6.17
CA ASP A 43 1.89 4.03 7.46
C ASP A 43 0.91 2.86 7.46
N ARG A 44 -0.25 3.01 6.80
CA ARG A 44 -1.20 1.90 6.59
C ARG A 44 -0.59 0.77 5.75
N ASP A 45 0.08 1.10 4.65
CA ASP A 45 0.73 0.11 3.79
C ASP A 45 1.81 -0.68 4.53
N ARG A 46 2.62 0.01 5.35
CA ARG A 46 3.64 -0.66 6.19
C ARG A 46 3.01 -1.68 7.14
N MET A 47 1.91 -1.31 7.80
CA MET A 47 1.19 -2.23 8.70
C MET A 47 0.61 -3.42 7.92
N HIS A 48 0.05 -3.19 6.73
CA HIS A 48 -0.49 -4.26 5.87
C HIS A 48 0.59 -5.26 5.42
N VAL A 49 1.78 -4.77 5.06
CA VAL A 49 2.90 -5.64 4.70
C VAL A 49 3.34 -6.50 5.89
N GLN A 50 3.49 -5.91 7.07
CA GLN A 50 3.85 -6.66 8.28
C GLN A 50 2.78 -7.70 8.65
N TRP A 51 1.50 -7.34 8.54
CA TRP A 51 0.40 -8.28 8.74
C TRP A 51 0.45 -9.45 7.76
N GLY A 52 0.72 -9.17 6.48
CA GLY A 52 0.90 -10.21 5.45
C GLY A 52 2.05 -11.16 5.78
N GLN A 53 3.19 -10.64 6.25
CA GLN A 53 4.33 -11.45 6.69
C GLN A 53 3.96 -12.35 7.88
N LEU A 54 3.31 -11.80 8.91
CA LEU A 54 2.82 -12.57 10.07
C LEU A 54 1.81 -13.65 9.67
N LEU A 55 0.93 -13.36 8.71
CA LEU A 55 -0.05 -14.33 8.23
C LEU A 55 0.62 -15.48 7.49
N LEU A 56 1.68 -15.20 6.72
CA LEU A 56 2.48 -16.23 6.07
C LEU A 56 3.24 -17.07 7.10
N GLU A 57 3.84 -16.45 8.12
CA GLU A 57 4.48 -17.17 9.23
C GLU A 57 3.51 -18.14 9.92
N ARG A 58 2.30 -17.69 10.26
CA ARG A 58 1.27 -18.55 10.88
C ARG A 58 0.65 -19.56 9.91
N GLY A 59 0.51 -19.19 8.64
CA GLY A 59 -0.07 -20.02 7.59
C GLY A 59 0.77 -21.25 7.31
N VAL A 60 2.10 -21.12 7.34
CA VAL A 60 3.04 -22.25 7.22
C VAL A 60 2.81 -23.27 8.34
N TRP A 61 2.63 -22.80 9.57
CA TRP A 61 2.45 -23.68 10.74
C TRP A 61 1.09 -24.37 10.72
N THR A 62 0.05 -23.67 10.28
CA THR A 62 -1.31 -24.25 10.17
C THR A 62 -1.38 -25.28 9.06
N MET A 63 -0.73 -25.03 7.91
CA MET A 63 -0.70 -25.95 6.79
C MET A 63 0.12 -27.21 7.10
N GLN A 64 1.31 -27.06 7.72
CA GLN A 64 2.13 -28.21 8.13
C GLN A 64 1.46 -29.03 9.24
N ALA A 65 0.91 -28.41 10.28
CA ALA A 65 0.20 -29.13 11.33
C ALA A 65 -1.01 -29.90 10.79
N ARG A 66 -1.73 -29.34 9.82
CA ARG A 66 -2.83 -30.03 9.15
C ARG A 66 -2.35 -31.21 8.30
N ILE A 67 -1.24 -31.07 7.58
CA ILE A 67 -0.66 -32.17 6.77
C ILE A 67 -0.17 -33.30 7.68
N GLN A 68 0.50 -32.97 8.78
CA GLN A 68 0.96 -33.92 9.80
C GLN A 68 -0.23 -34.71 10.37
N HIS A 69 -1.31 -34.02 10.74
CA HIS A 69 -2.49 -34.67 11.29
C HIS A 69 -3.18 -35.60 10.27
N ILE A 70 -3.27 -35.18 9.00
CA ILE A 70 -3.79 -36.04 7.93
C ILE A 70 -2.88 -37.25 7.69
N ALA A 71 -1.56 -37.08 7.75
CA ALA A 71 -0.59 -38.17 7.62
C ALA A 71 -0.69 -39.19 8.77
N GLU A 72 -0.88 -38.72 10.00
CA GLU A 72 -1.06 -39.56 11.17
C GLU A 72 -2.42 -40.28 11.15
N GLU A 73 -3.52 -39.56 10.90
CA GLU A 73 -4.87 -40.13 10.98
C GLU A 73 -5.29 -40.97 9.77
N GLN A 74 -4.98 -40.52 8.54
CA GLN A 74 -5.45 -41.19 7.33
C GLN A 74 -4.43 -42.17 6.75
N LEU A 75 -3.13 -41.91 6.93
CA LEU A 75 -2.06 -42.76 6.42
C LEU A 75 -1.39 -43.60 7.52
N GLY A 76 -1.79 -43.43 8.78
CA GLY A 76 -1.24 -44.19 9.91
C GLY A 76 0.26 -43.94 10.12
N MET A 77 0.78 -42.81 9.63
CA MET A 77 2.21 -42.51 9.74
C MET A 77 2.56 -42.17 11.18
N MET A 78 3.55 -42.88 11.74
CA MET A 78 4.18 -42.55 13.02
C MET A 78 5.58 -42.00 12.75
N VAL A 79 5.98 -40.96 13.48
CA VAL A 79 7.36 -40.44 13.41
C VAL A 79 8.31 -41.55 13.85
N PRO A 80 9.20 -42.05 12.98
CA PRO A 80 10.08 -43.16 13.31
C PRO A 80 11.10 -42.74 14.37
N ASP A 81 11.30 -43.59 15.39
CA ASP A 81 12.35 -43.42 16.39
C ASP A 81 13.75 -43.48 15.73
N HIS A 82 14.76 -42.84 16.33
CA HIS A 82 16.11 -42.72 15.75
C HIS A 82 16.76 -44.08 15.39
N LYS A 83 16.24 -45.19 15.94
CA LYS A 83 16.70 -46.56 15.71
C LYS A 83 16.10 -47.25 14.48
N SER A 84 15.05 -46.71 13.86
CA SER A 84 14.38 -47.31 12.69
C SER A 84 14.72 -46.63 11.36
N VAL A 85 15.66 -45.68 11.37
CA VAL A 85 16.15 -45.01 10.15
C VAL A 85 17.23 -45.87 9.49
N VAL A 86 16.91 -46.47 8.34
CA VAL A 86 17.88 -47.16 7.49
C VAL A 86 18.30 -46.22 6.37
N ILE A 87 19.56 -45.78 6.38
CA ILE A 87 20.14 -44.98 5.31
C ILE A 87 20.55 -45.94 4.19
N ILE A 88 19.84 -45.89 3.07
CA ILE A 88 20.24 -46.59 1.86
C ILE A 88 21.25 -45.70 1.16
N ARG A 89 22.52 -46.14 1.11
CA ARG A 89 23.52 -45.60 0.19
C ARG A 89 23.39 -46.36 -1.12
N GLU A 90 23.19 -45.62 -2.20
CA GLU A 90 23.46 -46.07 -3.57
C GLU A 90 24.90 -46.56 -3.72
#